data_AF-A0A2P7SE63-F1
#
_entry.id   AF-A0A2P7SE63-F1
#
_cell.length_a   1.000
_cell.length_b   1.000
_cell.length_c   1.000
_cell.angle_alpha   90.00
_cell.angle_beta   90.00
_cell.angle_gamma   90.00
#
_symmetry.space_group_name_H-M   'P 1'
#
loop_
_entity.id
_entity.type
_entity.pdbx_description
1 polymer ?
#
loop_
_entity_poly.entity_id
_entity_poly.type
_entity_poly.pdbx_seq_one_letter_code
_entity_poly.pdbx_strand_id
1 'polypeptide(L)'
;MTSDLIARLEGLTKPCNKTDILVEIALFKPDRFYASIRVNDAGTKVIYTSKGGRDSTYWAGDHTLSPERRARSIAALRALEAGGRDA
;
A
#
# COMPACT_ATOMS: atom_id res chain seq x y z
N MET A 1 -9.74 -8.47 -2.34
CA MET A 1 -9.03 -7.20 -2.11
C MET A 1 -7.52 -7.35 -2.21
N THR A 2 -6.84 -8.09 -1.33
CA THR A 2 -5.39 -8.36 -1.47
C THR A 2 -5.06 -9.27 -2.65
N SER A 3 -5.86 -10.31 -2.91
CA SER A 3 -5.62 -11.23 -4.02
C SER A 3 -5.76 -10.55 -5.39
N ASP A 4 -6.71 -9.63 -5.53
CA ASP A 4 -6.87 -8.80 -6.74
C ASP A 4 -5.69 -7.85 -6.95
N LEU A 5 -5.12 -7.32 -5.85
CA LEU A 5 -3.95 -6.46 -5.89
C LEU A 5 -2.68 -7.24 -6.24
N ILE A 6 -2.53 -8.47 -5.75
CA ILE A 6 -1.42 -9.36 -6.12
C ILE A 6 -1.49 -9.70 -7.61
N ALA A 7 -2.65 -10.13 -8.12
CA ALA A 7 -2.82 -10.41 -9.55
C ALA A 7 -2.50 -9.19 -10.43
N ARG A 8 -2.92 -7.99 -9.97
CA ARG A 8 -2.58 -6.73 -10.63
C ARG A 8 -1.07 -6.46 -10.64
N LEU A 9 -0.36 -6.71 -9.54
CA LEU A 9 1.10 -6.57 -9.48
C LEU A 9 1.77 -7.55 -10.45
N GLU A 10 1.38 -8.82 -10.44
CA GLU A 10 1.94 -9.86 -11.32
C GLU A 10 1.80 -9.51 -12.81
N GLY A 11 0.68 -8.88 -13.20
CA GLY A 11 0.42 -8.47 -14.59
C GLY A 11 1.06 -7.15 -15.04
N LEU A 12 1.72 -6.38 -14.16
CA LEU A 12 2.32 -5.11 -14.56
C LEU A 12 3.54 -5.31 -15.48
N THR A 13 3.73 -4.40 -16.43
CA THR A 13 4.97 -4.35 -17.25
C THR A 13 5.78 -3.08 -17.01
N LYS A 14 5.19 -2.09 -16.32
CA LYS A 14 5.80 -0.79 -16.02
C LYS A 14 5.39 -0.30 -14.62
N PRO A 15 6.10 0.69 -14.05
CA PRO A 15 5.70 1.33 -12.80
C PRO A 15 4.29 1.94 -12.89
N CYS A 16 3.56 1.93 -11.77
CA CYS A 16 2.18 2.37 -11.71
C CYS A 16 1.85 2.98 -10.34
N ASN A 17 1.84 4.31 -10.26
CA ASN A 17 1.54 5.07 -9.04
C ASN A 17 0.21 4.67 -8.38
N LYS A 18 -0.83 4.40 -9.19
CA LYS A 18 -2.13 3.95 -8.64
C LYS A 18 -2.00 2.60 -7.92
N THR A 19 -1.16 1.70 -8.43
CA THR A 19 -0.88 0.42 -7.76
C THR A 19 -0.01 0.64 -6.52
N ASP A 20 0.98 1.53 -6.59
CA ASP A 20 1.83 1.90 -5.45
C ASP A 20 1.00 2.39 -4.25
N ILE A 21 0.04 3.28 -4.50
CA ILE A 21 -0.91 3.76 -3.48
C ILE A 21 -1.70 2.62 -2.85
N LEU A 22 -2.21 1.68 -3.67
CA LEU A 22 -2.99 0.55 -3.17
C LEU A 22 -2.14 -0.38 -2.30
N VAL A 23 -0.87 -0.59 -2.67
CA VAL A 23 0.07 -1.38 -1.86
C VAL A 23 0.36 -0.68 -0.55
N GLU A 24 0.66 0.62 -0.58
CA GLU A 24 0.94 1.42 0.62
C GLU A 24 -0.22 1.36 1.63
N ILE A 25 -1.46 1.54 1.14
CA ILE A 25 -2.66 1.47 1.97
C ILE A 25 -2.87 0.06 2.52
N ALA A 26 -2.73 -0.98 1.69
CA ALA A 26 -2.95 -2.36 2.10
C ALA A 26 -1.92 -2.85 3.14
N LEU A 27 -0.67 -2.39 3.05
CA LEU A 27 0.41 -2.79 3.95
C LEU A 27 0.54 -1.91 5.19
N PHE A 28 -0.19 -0.79 5.25
CA PHE A 28 -0.15 0.11 6.39
C PHE A 28 -0.60 -0.58 7.68
N LYS A 29 0.18 -0.37 8.73
CA LYS A 29 -0.16 -0.74 10.10
C LYS A 29 -0.12 0.53 10.95
N PRO A 30 -1.14 0.81 11.76
CA PRO A 30 -1.09 1.91 12.71
C PRO A 30 0.16 1.80 13.59
N ASP A 31 0.85 2.91 13.79
CA ASP A 31 2.08 2.96 14.58
C ASP A 31 1.99 4.00 15.70
N ARG A 32 3.12 4.49 16.22
CA ARG A 32 3.11 5.52 17.28
C ARG A 32 2.66 6.90 16.80
N PHE A 33 2.71 7.18 15.50
CA PHE A 33 2.42 8.48 14.90
C PHE A 33 1.07 8.51 14.19
N TYR A 34 0.78 7.49 13.38
CA TYR A 34 -0.35 7.46 12.46
C TYR A 34 -1.37 6.39 12.85
N ALA A 35 -2.65 6.77 12.79
CA ALA A 35 -3.79 5.92 13.09
C ALA A 35 -4.38 5.27 11.84
N SER A 36 -4.36 5.98 10.70
CA SER A 36 -4.92 5.51 9.45
C SER A 36 -4.21 6.11 8.24
N ILE A 37 -4.41 5.47 7.10
CA ILE A 37 -3.98 5.95 5.79
C ILE A 37 -5.17 5.89 4.82
N ARG A 38 -5.24 6.83 3.88
CA ARG A 38 -6.18 6.82 2.76
C ARG A 38 -5.55 7.44 1.53
N VAL A 39 -6.18 7.26 0.38
CA VAL A 39 -5.82 8.02 -0.83
C VAL A 39 -6.39 9.44 -0.75
N ASN A 40 -5.70 10.41 -1.37
CA ASN A 40 -6.27 11.74 -1.57
C ASN A 40 -7.33 11.74 -2.68
N ASP A 41 -8.12 12.81 -2.76
CA ASP A 41 -9.23 12.91 -3.71
C ASP A 41 -8.79 12.81 -5.18
N ALA A 42 -7.57 13.28 -5.49
CA ALA A 42 -7.01 13.18 -6.83
C ALA A 42 -6.53 11.76 -7.20
N GLY A 43 -6.46 10.82 -6.26
CA GLY A 43 -5.99 9.46 -6.53
C GLY A 43 -4.49 9.34 -6.80
N THR A 44 -3.69 10.31 -6.36
CA THR A 44 -2.25 10.43 -6.71
C THR A 44 -1.30 10.37 -5.52
N LYS A 45 -1.79 10.58 -4.30
CA LYS A 45 -1.02 10.62 -3.06
C LYS A 45 -1.75 9.89 -1.94
N VAL A 46 -1.02 9.56 -0.90
CA VAL A 46 -1.57 9.03 0.35
C VAL A 46 -1.66 10.13 1.40
N ILE A 47 -2.69 10.06 2.23
CA ILE A 47 -2.91 10.91 3.39
C ILE A 47 -2.84 10.01 4.61
N TYR A 48 -1.90 10.28 5.50
CA TYR A 48 -1.83 9.65 6.81
C TYR A 48 -2.49 10.56 7.82
N THR A 49 -3.41 10.01 8.60
CA THR A 49 -4.05 10.71 9.71
C THR A 49 -3.36 10.30 10.99
N SER A 50 -2.80 11.28 11.70
CA SER A 50 -2.17 11.08 13.00
C SER A 50 -3.19 10.66 14.06
N LYS A 51 -2.72 10.12 15.19
CA LYS A 51 -3.60 9.80 16.33
C LYS A 51 -4.35 11.00 16.91
N GLY A 52 -3.87 12.22 16.69
CA GLY A 52 -4.54 13.47 17.06
C GLY A 52 -5.48 14.03 15.99
N GLY A 53 -5.75 13.29 14.91
CA GLY A 53 -6.64 13.70 13.83
C GLY A 53 -6.04 14.67 12.81
N ARG A 54 -4.74 14.99 12.88
CA ARG A 54 -4.05 15.80 11.87
C ARG A 54 -3.69 14.96 10.64
N ASP A 55 -4.04 15.43 9.46
CA ASP A 55 -3.70 14.84 8.17
C ASP A 55 -2.36 15.36 7.63
N SER A 56 -1.56 14.45 7.07
CA SER A 56 -0.31 14.75 6.35
C SER A 56 -0.31 14.02 4.99
N THR A 57 0.03 14.74 3.91
CA THR A 57 0.00 14.20 2.53
C THR A 57 1.40 13.83 2.04
N TYR A 58 1.57 12.61 1.53
CA TYR A 58 2.84 12.10 1.01
C TYR A 58 2.67 11.38 -0.33
N TRP A 59 3.77 11.24 -1.06
CA TRP A 59 3.86 10.26 -2.13
C TRP A 59 3.83 8.84 -1.54
N ALA A 60 3.23 7.88 -2.25
CA ALA A 60 3.33 6.48 -1.88
C ALA A 60 4.76 5.96 -2.11
N GLY A 61 5.13 4.87 -1.43
CA GLY A 61 6.37 4.17 -1.75
C GLY A 61 6.36 3.64 -3.19
N ASP A 62 7.52 3.62 -3.85
CA ASP A 62 7.73 3.15 -5.22
C ASP A 62 7.64 1.61 -5.37
N HIS A 63 6.57 0.99 -4.92
CA HIS A 63 6.38 -0.46 -4.84
C HIS A 63 6.51 -1.17 -6.20
N THR A 64 6.24 -0.48 -7.31
CA THR A 64 6.21 -1.03 -8.67
C THR A 64 7.36 -0.55 -9.57
N LEU A 65 8.27 0.29 -9.05
CA LEU A 65 9.34 0.92 -9.85
C LEU A 65 10.28 -0.10 -10.51
N SER A 66 10.57 -1.22 -9.82
CA SER A 66 11.42 -2.29 -10.34
C SER A 66 10.79 -3.68 -10.10
N PRO A 67 11.21 -4.72 -10.84
CA PRO A 67 10.77 -6.10 -10.61
C PRO A 67 11.02 -6.56 -9.16
N GLU A 68 12.14 -6.18 -8.56
CA GLU A 68 12.50 -6.57 -7.19
C GLU A 68 11.60 -5.89 -6.15
N ARG A 69 11.31 -4.60 -6.32
CA ARG A 69 10.36 -3.87 -5.44
C ARG A 69 8.97 -4.47 -5.51
N ARG A 70 8.55 -4.85 -6.72
CA ARG A 70 7.27 -5.51 -6.95
C ARG A 70 7.20 -6.89 -6.32
N ALA A 71 8.24 -7.70 -6.47
CA ALA A 71 8.33 -9.01 -5.85
C ALA A 71 8.25 -8.91 -4.31
N ARG A 72 8.92 -7.92 -3.70
CA ARG A 72 8.80 -7.66 -2.25
C ARG A 72 7.38 -7.28 -1.84
N SER A 73 6.71 -6.46 -2.64
CA SER A 73 5.32 -6.05 -2.38
C SER A 73 4.35 -7.23 -2.45
N ILE A 74 4.52 -8.10 -3.46
CA ILE A 74 3.75 -9.35 -3.60
C ILE A 74 3.99 -10.25 -2.37
N ALA A 75 5.25 -10.44 -1.96
CA ALA A 75 5.58 -11.26 -0.80
C ALA A 75 4.96 -10.71 0.49
N ALA A 76 5.01 -9.39 0.71
CA ALA A 76 4.40 -8.75 1.87
C ALA A 76 2.86 -8.90 1.89
N LEU A 77 2.20 -8.75 0.74
CA LEU A 77 0.75 -8.94 0.61
C LEU A 77 0.35 -10.40 0.85
N ARG A 78 1.11 -11.38 0.33
CA ARG A 78 0.88 -12.80 0.60
C ARG A 78 1.06 -13.14 2.09
N ALA A 79 2.06 -12.56 2.74
CA ALA A 79 2.26 -12.72 4.19
C ALA A 79 1.08 -12.12 4.99
N LEU A 80 0.54 -10.99 4.56
CA LEU A 80 -0.65 -10.39 5.15
C LEU A 80 -1.88 -11.30 5.00
N GLU A 81 -2.08 -11.92 3.83
CA GLU A 81 -3.17 -12.87 3.60
C GLU A 81 -3.05 -14.13 4.46
N ALA A 82 -1.83 -14.62 4.67
CA ALA A 82 -1.57 -15.78 5.51
C ALA A 82 -1.77 -15.47 7.00
N GLY A 83 -1.27 -14.33 7.48
CA GLY A 83 -1.38 -13.92 8.88
C GLY A 83 -2.74 -13.32 9.28
N GLY A 84 -3.56 -12.92 8.32
CA GLY A 84 -4.90 -12.36 8.56
C GLY A 84 -6.03 -13.38 8.65
N ARG A 85 -5.74 -14.69 8.51
CA ARG A 85 -6.74 -15.77 8.65
C ARG A 85 -6.85 -16.35 10.07
N ASP A 86 -5.98 -15.94 10.98
CA ASP A 86 -5.89 -16.50 12.35
C ASP A 86 -6.14 -15.45 13.46
N ALA A 87 -6.83 -14.34 13.16
CA ALA A 87 -7.21 -13.31 14.14
C ALA A 87 -8.71 -13.05 14.16
#